data_AF-A0A359F107-F1
#
_entry.id   AF-A0A359F107-F1
#
_cell.length_a   1.000
_cell.length_b   1.000
_cell.length_c   1.000
_cell.angle_alpha   90.00
_cell.angle_beta   90.00
_cell.angle_gamma   90.00
#
_symmetry.space_group_name_H-M   'P 1'
#
loop_
_entity.id
_entity.type
_entity.pdbx_description
1 polymer ?
#
loop_
_entity_poly.entity_id
_entity_poly.type
_entity_poly.pdbx_seq_one_letter_code
_entity_poly.pdbx_strand_id
1 'polypeptide(L)' 'WTCPTPTSLRPQVVLGHGGGGRLTAELISSVFLPALNNPLLAQQADSTVVLVGDQQLAFTTDS' A
#
# COMPACT_ATOMS: atom_id res chain seq x y z
N TRP A 1 -30.14 18.65 1.45
CA TRP A 1 -29.11 18.32 2.44
C TRP A 1 -28.08 17.44 1.77
N THR A 2 -26.86 17.95 1.61
CA THR A 2 -25.77 17.20 0.97
C THR A 2 -24.77 16.86 2.07
N CYS A 3 -24.44 15.59 2.20
CA CYS A 3 -23.41 15.16 3.16
C CYS A 3 -22.05 15.69 2.66
N PRO A 4 -21.27 16.40 3.50
CA PRO A 4 -19.95 16.88 3.10
C PRO A 4 -19.00 15.71 2.88
N THR A 5 -18.18 15.82 1.84
CA THR A 5 -17.17 14.81 1.49
C THR A 5 -16.11 14.76 2.60
N PRO A 6 -15.72 13.56 3.08
CA PRO A 6 -14.68 13.44 4.10
C PRO A 6 -13.35 14.03 3.62
N THR A 7 -12.75 14.93 4.40
CA THR A 7 -11.42 15.49 4.13
C THR A 7 -10.34 14.45 4.45
N SER A 8 -9.45 14.19 3.47
CA SER A 8 -8.44 13.12 3.50
C SER A 8 -7.08 13.55 4.12
N LEU A 9 -6.90 14.82 4.48
CA LEU A 9 -5.63 15.28 5.06
C LEU A 9 -5.49 14.82 6.53
N ARG A 10 -4.83 13.68 6.74
CA ARG A 10 -4.40 13.19 8.06
C ARG A 10 -2.88 13.37 8.19
N PRO A 11 -2.40 14.40 8.90
CA PRO A 11 -0.96 14.60 9.08
C PRO A 11 -0.31 13.60 10.05
N GLN A 12 -1.09 12.72 10.69
CA GLN A 12 -0.62 11.82 11.74
C GLN A 12 -1.01 10.37 11.46
N VAL A 13 -0.10 9.44 11.78
CA VAL A 13 -0.37 8.01 11.77
C VAL A 13 -1.21 7.66 13.01
N VAL A 14 -2.43 7.19 12.79
CA VAL A 14 -3.30 6.62 13.82
C VAL A 14 -3.30 5.09 13.81
N LEU A 15 -3.79 4.46 14.90
CA LEU A 15 -3.92 2.99 15.05
C LEU A 15 -4.64 2.34 13.86
N GLY A 16 -5.64 3.02 13.29
CA GLY A 16 -6.40 2.52 12.15
C GLY A 16 -5.55 2.24 10.89
N HIS A 17 -4.37 2.84 10.75
CA HIS A 17 -3.46 2.54 9.64
C HIS A 17 -2.75 1.18 9.77
N GLY A 18 -2.75 0.55 10.95
CA GLY A 18 -2.20 -0.78 11.17
C GLY A 18 -3.23 -1.92 11.08
N GLY A 19 -4.51 -1.60 10.86
CA GLY A 19 -5.60 -2.59 10.92
C GLY A 19 -5.87 -3.35 9.61
N GLY A 20 -5.11 -3.11 8.55
CA GLY A 20 -5.29 -3.76 7.23
C GLY A 20 -6.49 -3.24 6.40
N GLY A 21 -7.29 -2.33 6.95
CA GLY A 21 -8.51 -1.82 6.30
C GLY A 21 -8.28 -0.58 5.43
N ARG A 22 -9.34 0.22 5.26
CA ARG A 22 -9.35 1.42 4.40
C ARG A 22 -8.22 2.41 4.70
N LEU A 23 -7.93 2.65 5.99
CA LEU A 23 -6.86 3.58 6.37
C LEU A 23 -5.47 3.02 6.01
N THR A 24 -5.24 1.71 6.18
CA THR A 24 -4.00 1.06 5.72
C THR A 24 -3.83 1.23 4.20
N ALA A 25 -4.87 0.96 3.41
CA ALA A 25 -4.83 1.14 1.96
C ALA A 25 -4.60 2.61 1.54
N GLU A 26 -5.21 3.56 2.26
CA GLU A 26 -5.00 5.01 2.05
C GLU A 26 -3.54 5.40 2.33
N LEU A 27 -2.93 4.90 3.40
CA LEU A 27 -1.52 5.15 3.72
C LEU A 27 -0.58 4.55 2.65
N ILE A 28 -0.84 3.30 2.23
CA ILE A 28 -0.06 2.64 1.16
C ILE A 28 -0.11 3.45 -0.13
N SER A 29 -1.30 3.84 -0.57
CA SER A 29 -1.49 4.54 -1.85
C SER A 29 -1.01 5.99 -1.84
N SER A 30 -1.14 6.72 -0.73
CA SER A 30 -0.80 8.14 -0.66
C SER A 30 0.64 8.43 -0.24
N VAL A 31 1.30 7.51 0.48
CA VAL A 31 2.66 7.73 1.01
C VAL A 31 3.66 6.76 0.42
N PHE A 32 3.42 5.45 0.51
CA PHE A 32 4.43 4.45 0.14
C PHE A 32 4.55 4.25 -1.37
N LEU A 33 3.43 4.10 -2.09
CA LEU A 33 3.45 3.93 -3.54
C LEU A 33 4.15 5.09 -4.28
N PRO A 34 3.89 6.37 -3.96
CA PRO A 34 4.60 7.48 -4.58
C PRO A 34 6.09 7.50 -4.25
N ALA A 35 6.46 7.17 -3.00
CA ALA A 35 7.85 7.22 -2.54
C ALA A 35 8.72 6.05 -3.05
N LEU A 36 8.13 4.87 -3.23
CA LEU A 36 8.81 3.63 -3.63
C LEU A 36 8.42 3.16 -5.04
N ASN A 37 7.88 4.06 -5.86
CA ASN A 37 7.20 3.78 -7.12
C ASN A 37 7.98 2.81 -8.04
N ASN A 38 7.42 1.61 -8.26
CA ASN A 38 7.94 0.65 -9.20
C ASN A 38 6.85 -0.35 -9.65
N PRO A 39 7.00 -1.01 -10.81
CA PRO A 39 6.00 -1.94 -11.34
C PRO A 39 5.76 -3.19 -10.49
N LEU A 40 6.74 -3.61 -9.68
CA LEU A 40 6.61 -4.80 -8.83
C LEU A 40 5.69 -4.51 -7.63
N LEU A 41 5.84 -3.33 -7.02
CA LEU A 41 5.03 -2.90 -5.88
C LEU A 41 3.65 -2.38 -6.29
N ALA A 42 3.52 -1.77 -7.49
CA ALA A 42 2.27 -1.20 -7.99
C ALA A 42 1.13 -2.23 -8.16
N GLN A 43 1.45 -3.53 -8.16
CA GLN A 43 0.47 -4.62 -8.23
C GLN A 43 -0.39 -4.72 -6.97
N GLN A 44 0.14 -4.29 -5.80
CA GLN A 44 -0.54 -4.35 -4.50
C GLN A 44 -1.18 -5.72 -4.19
N ALA A 45 -0.53 -6.80 -4.61
CA ALA A 45 -0.94 -8.18 -4.33
C ALA A 45 -0.24 -8.73 -3.08
N ASP A 46 -0.61 -9.94 -2.66
CA ASP A 46 -0.01 -10.61 -1.48
C ASP A 46 1.48 -10.95 -1.66
N SER A 47 1.97 -10.94 -2.90
CA SER A 47 3.38 -11.15 -3.26
C SER A 47 3.70 -10.51 -4.61
N THR A 48 4.98 -10.44 -4.96
CA THR A 48 5.43 -10.03 -6.30
C THR A 48 6.37 -11.07 -6.89
N VAL A 49 6.41 -11.20 -8.21
CA VAL A 49 7.35 -12.09 -8.90
C VAL A 49 8.65 -11.32 -9.17
N VAL A 50 9.78 -11.88 -8.70
CA VAL A 50 11.13 -11.37 -8.94
C VAL A 50 11.90 -12.38 -9.79
N LEU A 51 12.56 -11.89 -10.85
CA LEU A 51 13.42 -12.71 -11.70
C LEU A 51 14.84 -12.77 -11.13
N VAL A 52 15.36 -13.99 -10.94
CA VAL A 52 16.75 -14.23 -10.52
C VAL A 52 17.37 -15.26 -11.46
N GLY A 53 18.15 -14.77 -12.44
CA GLY A 53 18.56 -15.59 -13.58
C GLY A 53 17.35 -16.06 -14.38
N ASP A 54 17.30 -17.36 -14.69
CA ASP A 54 16.18 -17.99 -15.41
C ASP A 54 15.04 -18.44 -14.47
N GLN A 55 15.09 -18.07 -13.19
CA GLN A 55 14.11 -18.47 -12.18
C GLN A 55 13.14 -17.34 -11.86
N GLN A 56 11.90 -17.73 -11.55
CA GLN A 56 10.84 -16.84 -11.04
C GLN A 56 10.62 -17.13 -9.56
N LEU A 57 10.79 -16.12 -8.72
CA LEU A 57 10.59 -16.22 -7.27
C LEU A 57 9.37 -15.41 -6.86
N ALA A 58 8.47 -16.01 -6.07
CA ALA A 58 7.45 -15.25 -5.34
C ALA A 58 8.10 -14.64 -4.10
N PHE A 59 8.05 -13.32 -3.97
CA PHE A 59 8.61 -12.58 -2.85
C PHE A 59 7.49 -11.86 -2.08
N THR A 60 7.46 -12.06 -0.76
CA THR A 60 6.53 -11.41 0.17
C THR A 60 7.19 -11.25 1.54
N THR A 61 6.61 -10.40 2.40
CA THR A 61 7.07 -10.20 3.77
C THR A 61 5.88 -9.86 4.67
N ASP A 62 5.85 -10.52 5.82
CA ASP A 62 5.07 -10.17 7.00
C ASP A 62 6.02 -10.11 8.22
N SER A 63 5.47 -9.84 9.40
CA SER A 63 6.21 -9.72 10.67
C SER A 63 6.25 -11.02 11.45
#